data_AF-A0A1H5WC96-F1
#
_entry.id   AF-A0A1H5WC96-F1
#
_cell.length_a   1.000
_cell.length_b   1.000
_cell.length_c   1.000
_cell.angle_alpha   90.00
_cell.angle_beta   90.00
_cell.angle_gamma   90.00
#
_symmetry.space_group_name_H-M   'P 1'
#
loop_
_entity.id
_entity.type
_entity.pdbx_description
1 polymer ?
#
loop_
_entity_poly.entity_id
_entity_poly.type
_entity_poly.pdbx_seq_one_letter_code
_entity_poly.pdbx_strand_id
1 'polypeptide(L)'
;MRRKEFGMEDWQEVEQFMSEMTFGILGTTGEDGYPNLKALNFVYWDGAIYAHGSKVGEKISDLGRNPLVTFAISKEYALIPSYFTEPVYACPATAFFKSVVIKGKAVLVEDLEEKAKALGVFMEKLQPEGGYEPFSLENPGYVSQIRGVAVIRIDVDDVSAKFKFGQNMKGAKREAVVSGLENRGKELDEETVRLMKLYCPAHKEG
;
A
#
# COMPACT_ATOMS: atom_id res chain seq x y z
N MET A 1 -1.32 16.66 5.68
CA MET A 1 -0.69 15.80 6.72
C MET A 1 -0.25 16.64 7.93
N ARG A 2 -0.48 16.20 9.19
CA ARG A 2 -0.13 16.97 10.41
C ARG A 2 1.38 17.16 10.63
N ARG A 3 2.19 16.14 10.32
CA ARG A 3 3.65 16.13 10.46
C ARG A 3 4.28 15.96 9.10
N LYS A 4 4.74 17.07 8.50
CA LYS A 4 5.25 17.11 7.12
C LYS A 4 6.56 16.35 6.97
N GLU A 5 7.34 16.23 8.04
CA GLU A 5 8.63 15.52 8.05
C GLU A 5 8.52 14.01 7.80
N PHE A 6 7.30 13.45 7.83
CA PHE A 6 7.03 12.05 7.46
C PHE A 6 6.34 11.91 6.12
N GLY A 7 6.01 13.01 5.44
CA GLY A 7 5.46 12.96 4.09
C GLY A 7 6.49 12.40 3.13
N MET A 8 6.05 11.56 2.20
CA MET A 8 6.87 11.11 1.07
C MET A 8 6.29 11.72 -0.20
N GLU A 9 7.07 12.54 -0.88
CA GLU A 9 6.70 13.22 -2.13
C GLU A 9 7.40 12.61 -3.35
N ASP A 10 8.41 11.76 -3.13
CA ASP A 10 9.06 11.01 -4.21
C ASP A 10 8.14 9.89 -4.67
N TRP A 11 7.59 10.06 -5.87
CA TRP A 11 6.64 9.11 -6.45
C TRP A 11 7.26 7.72 -6.69
N GLN A 12 8.54 7.63 -7.03
CA GLN A 12 9.20 6.34 -7.27
C GLN A 12 9.24 5.51 -5.99
N GLU A 13 9.56 6.15 -4.86
CA GLU A 13 9.54 5.51 -3.53
C GLU A 13 8.13 5.08 -3.10
N VAL A 14 7.10 5.85 -3.46
CA VAL A 14 5.70 5.52 -3.18
C VAL A 14 5.24 4.34 -4.02
N GLU A 15 5.52 4.37 -5.32
CA GLU A 15 5.16 3.31 -6.27
C GLU A 15 5.88 2.00 -5.95
N GLN A 16 7.18 2.06 -5.63
CA GLN A 16 7.94 0.90 -5.16
C GLN A 16 7.31 0.30 -3.90
N PHE A 17 6.95 1.12 -2.93
CA PHE A 17 6.28 0.60 -1.74
C PHE A 17 4.93 -0.05 -2.07
N MET A 18 4.14 0.51 -2.98
CA MET A 18 2.88 -0.11 -3.41
C MET A 18 3.10 -1.43 -4.17
N SER A 19 4.17 -1.54 -4.96
CA SER A 19 4.48 -2.77 -5.70
C SER A 19 4.92 -3.92 -4.78
N GLU A 20 5.54 -3.62 -3.63
CA GLU A 20 5.89 -4.62 -2.60
C GLU A 20 4.67 -5.23 -1.88
N MET A 21 3.50 -4.56 -1.92
CA MET A 21 2.33 -4.95 -1.14
C MET A 21 1.34 -5.73 -2.01
N THR A 22 0.87 -6.89 -1.52
CA THR A 22 -0.05 -7.76 -2.27
C THR A 22 -1.51 -7.35 -2.12
N PHE A 23 -1.88 -6.72 -1.01
CA PHE A 23 -3.23 -6.27 -0.71
C PHE A 23 -3.27 -4.87 -0.09
N GLY A 24 -4.43 -4.22 -0.20
CA GLY A 24 -4.75 -2.98 0.49
C GLY A 24 -6.21 -2.97 0.95
N ILE A 25 -6.62 -1.93 1.65
CA ILE A 25 -7.96 -1.77 2.22
C ILE A 25 -8.74 -0.76 1.38
N LEU A 26 -9.78 -1.23 0.70
CA LEU A 26 -10.77 -0.38 0.03
C LEU A 26 -11.82 0.08 1.04
N GLY A 27 -12.00 1.38 1.14
CA GLY A 27 -13.10 2.05 1.82
C GLY A 27 -14.17 2.51 0.83
N THR A 28 -15.41 2.04 1.03
CA THR A 28 -16.61 2.46 0.31
C THR A 28 -17.62 3.07 1.27
N THR A 29 -18.63 3.79 0.77
CA THR A 29 -19.74 4.31 1.59
C THR A 29 -20.89 3.30 1.59
N GLY A 30 -21.19 2.74 2.77
CA GLY A 30 -22.36 1.90 3.00
C GLY A 30 -23.66 2.69 2.87
N GLU A 31 -24.76 1.97 2.61
CA GLU A 31 -26.10 2.57 2.46
C GLU A 31 -26.59 3.28 3.72
N ASP A 32 -26.18 2.76 4.87
CA ASP A 32 -26.44 3.31 6.20
C ASP A 32 -25.51 4.49 6.57
N GLY A 33 -24.62 4.89 5.66
CA GLY A 33 -23.66 5.97 5.84
C GLY A 33 -22.36 5.57 6.54
N TYR A 34 -22.22 4.32 7.01
CA TYR A 34 -20.96 3.85 7.59
C TYR A 34 -19.95 3.49 6.50
N PRO A 35 -18.64 3.71 6.72
CA PRO A 35 -17.62 3.28 5.78
C PRO A 35 -17.45 1.76 5.85
N ASN A 36 -17.61 1.08 4.71
CA ASN A 36 -17.32 -0.33 4.55
C ASN A 36 -15.85 -0.52 4.17
N LEU A 37 -15.14 -1.41 4.87
CA LEU A 37 -13.71 -1.66 4.65
C LEU A 37 -13.48 -3.10 4.17
N LYS A 38 -12.77 -3.25 3.05
CA LYS A 38 -12.48 -4.57 2.46
C LYS A 38 -11.02 -4.69 2.07
N ALA A 39 -10.36 -5.73 2.55
CA ALA A 39 -9.04 -6.10 2.05
C ALA A 39 -9.18 -6.70 0.63
N LEU A 40 -8.41 -6.17 -0.31
CA LEU A 40 -8.39 -6.63 -1.70
C LEU A 40 -6.96 -6.74 -2.18
N ASN A 41 -6.66 -7.83 -2.91
CA ASN A 41 -5.46 -7.87 -3.73
C ASN A 41 -5.53 -6.74 -4.75
N PHE A 42 -4.39 -6.09 -4.98
CA PHE A 42 -4.33 -4.98 -5.92
C PHE A 42 -3.02 -4.95 -6.72
N VAL A 43 -3.11 -4.31 -7.88
CA VAL A 43 -1.96 -3.85 -8.65
C VAL A 43 -2.11 -2.36 -8.91
N TYR A 44 -0.97 -1.66 -8.99
CA TYR A 44 -0.93 -0.31 -9.55
C TYR A 44 -0.43 -0.47 -10.98
N TRP A 45 -1.22 -0.03 -11.95
CA TRP A 45 -0.93 -0.18 -13.37
C TRP A 45 -1.54 0.99 -14.13
N ASP A 46 -0.77 1.55 -15.07
CA ASP A 46 -1.22 2.64 -15.94
C ASP A 46 -1.89 3.81 -15.19
N GLY A 47 -1.25 4.26 -14.10
CA GLY A 47 -1.74 5.40 -13.32
C GLY A 47 -2.87 5.09 -12.34
N ALA A 48 -3.42 3.86 -12.33
CA ALA A 48 -4.61 3.50 -11.55
C ALA A 48 -4.39 2.28 -10.65
N ILE A 49 -5.23 2.14 -9.61
CA ILE A 49 -5.29 0.92 -8.80
C ILE A 49 -6.32 -0.01 -9.41
N TYR A 50 -5.93 -1.26 -9.66
CA TYR A 50 -6.84 -2.31 -10.09
C TYR A 50 -7.02 -3.34 -8.97
N ALA A 51 -8.26 -3.75 -8.76
CA ALA A 51 -8.66 -4.83 -7.87
C ALA A 51 -9.62 -5.77 -8.61
N HIS A 52 -9.70 -7.04 -8.20
CA HIS A 52 -10.66 -7.98 -8.76
C HIS A 52 -11.52 -8.64 -7.67
N GLY A 53 -12.60 -9.31 -8.07
CA GLY A 53 -13.39 -10.14 -7.16
C GLY A 53 -14.78 -10.47 -7.69
N SER A 54 -15.71 -10.78 -6.78
CA SER A 54 -17.11 -11.08 -7.11
C SER A 54 -17.79 -9.91 -7.81
N LYS A 55 -18.65 -10.24 -8.79
CA LYS A 55 -19.58 -9.32 -9.47
C LYS A 55 -20.77 -8.87 -8.65
N VAL A 56 -20.99 -9.51 -7.51
CA VAL A 56 -22.12 -9.24 -6.61
C VAL A 56 -21.63 -9.09 -5.19
N GLY A 57 -22.44 -8.42 -4.39
CA GLY A 57 -22.20 -8.20 -2.97
C GLY A 57 -22.02 -6.72 -2.63
N GLU A 58 -21.89 -6.45 -1.34
CA GLU A 58 -21.92 -5.11 -0.75
C GLU A 58 -20.97 -4.12 -1.46
N LYS A 59 -19.76 -4.56 -1.81
CA LYS A 59 -18.79 -3.70 -2.53
C LYS A 59 -19.38 -3.16 -3.84
N ILE A 60 -19.99 -4.03 -4.64
CA ILE A 60 -20.53 -3.64 -5.95
C ILE A 60 -21.75 -2.74 -5.78
N SER A 61 -22.61 -3.03 -4.80
CA SER A 61 -23.74 -2.18 -4.45
C SER A 61 -23.29 -0.79 -3.97
N ASP A 62 -22.28 -0.71 -3.11
CA ASP A 62 -21.73 0.55 -2.63
C ASP A 62 -21.19 1.40 -3.77
N LEU A 63 -20.39 0.80 -4.67
CA LEU A 63 -19.81 1.49 -5.83
C LEU A 63 -20.87 1.97 -6.82
N GLY A 64 -21.97 1.22 -6.97
CA GLY A 64 -23.11 1.63 -7.80
C GLY A 64 -23.83 2.86 -7.25
N ARG A 65 -23.81 3.09 -5.93
CA ARG A 65 -24.42 4.27 -5.29
C ARG A 65 -23.45 5.46 -5.22
N ASN A 66 -22.19 5.20 -4.86
CA ASN A 66 -21.16 6.22 -4.75
C ASN A 66 -19.80 5.68 -5.24
N PRO A 67 -19.27 6.18 -6.36
CA PRO A 67 -17.99 5.72 -6.89
C PRO A 67 -16.78 6.34 -6.17
N LEU A 68 -16.96 7.32 -5.28
CA LEU A 68 -15.85 7.92 -4.54
C LEU A 68 -15.35 6.96 -3.46
N VAL A 69 -14.08 6.61 -3.53
CA VAL A 69 -13.45 5.61 -2.65
C VAL A 69 -12.16 6.12 -2.04
N THR A 70 -11.76 5.48 -0.96
CA THR A 70 -10.41 5.59 -0.40
C THR A 70 -9.74 4.23 -0.42
N PHE A 71 -8.48 4.15 -0.81
CA PHE A 71 -7.69 2.93 -0.77
C PHE A 71 -6.47 3.14 0.12
N ALA A 72 -6.26 2.26 1.09
CA ALA A 72 -5.19 2.37 2.07
C ALA A 72 -4.24 1.18 2.02
N ILE A 73 -2.94 1.46 2.01
CA ILE A 73 -1.86 0.47 2.00
C ILE A 73 -0.93 0.81 3.15
N SER A 74 -0.53 -0.17 3.96
CA SER A 74 0.37 0.08 5.10
C SER A 74 1.20 -1.15 5.47
N LYS A 75 2.43 -0.90 5.94
CA LYS A 75 3.35 -1.93 6.45
C LYS A 75 4.09 -1.40 7.67
N GLU A 76 4.03 -2.14 8.77
CA GLU A 76 4.89 -1.92 9.94
C GLU A 76 6.28 -2.49 9.65
N TYR A 77 7.32 -1.74 10.03
CA TYR A 77 8.71 -2.17 9.92
C TYR A 77 9.30 -2.49 11.29
N ALA A 78 9.04 -1.65 12.30
CA ALA A 78 9.52 -1.92 13.65
C ALA A 78 8.69 -1.21 14.72
N LEU A 79 8.48 -1.91 15.83
CA LEU A 79 8.10 -1.27 17.10
C LEU A 79 9.36 -0.73 17.77
N ILE A 80 9.34 0.55 18.13
CA ILE A 80 10.39 1.25 18.85
C ILE A 80 9.93 1.39 20.30
N PRO A 81 10.47 0.59 21.22
CA PRO A 81 10.12 0.69 22.63
C PRO A 81 10.70 1.97 23.24
N SER A 82 10.05 2.51 24.26
CA SER A 82 10.51 3.72 24.94
C SER A 82 11.93 3.58 25.49
N TYR A 83 12.25 2.41 26.06
CA TYR A 83 13.53 2.13 26.72
C TYR A 83 14.76 2.18 25.81
N PHE A 84 14.58 2.30 24.49
CA PHE A 84 15.69 2.65 23.59
C PHE A 84 16.20 4.07 23.82
N THR A 85 15.35 4.98 24.31
CA THR A 85 15.70 6.40 24.50
C THR A 85 15.32 6.96 25.86
N GLU A 86 14.41 6.31 26.57
CA GLU A 86 13.87 6.71 27.87
C GLU A 86 13.49 5.46 28.67
N PRO A 87 14.33 5.03 29.64
CA PRO A 87 14.11 3.80 30.38
C PRO A 87 12.97 3.87 31.40
N VAL A 88 12.58 5.08 31.85
CA VAL A 88 11.58 5.26 32.91
C VAL A 88 10.19 5.53 32.33
N TYR A 89 10.07 6.42 31.35
CA TYR A 89 8.77 6.86 30.82
C TYR A 89 8.41 6.19 29.48
N ALA A 90 7.20 5.65 29.38
CA ALA A 90 6.72 4.92 28.20
C ALA A 90 6.37 5.81 26.97
N CYS A 91 6.25 7.13 27.16
CA CYS A 91 5.74 8.05 26.15
C CYS A 91 6.44 8.02 24.77
N PRO A 92 7.77 7.78 24.66
CA PRO A 92 8.45 7.75 23.36
C PRO A 92 8.16 6.52 22.50
N ALA A 93 7.49 5.50 23.04
CA ALA A 93 7.20 4.28 22.30
C ALA A 93 6.38 4.57 21.03
N THR A 94 6.75 3.95 19.91
CA THR A 94 6.13 4.20 18.61
C THR A 94 6.35 3.06 17.62
N ALA A 95 5.54 2.98 16.56
CA ALA A 95 5.86 2.19 15.36
C ALA A 95 6.56 3.04 14.29
N PHE A 96 7.49 2.42 13.57
CA PHE A 96 8.02 2.84 12.28
C PHE A 96 7.31 2.05 11.17
N PHE A 97 6.86 2.76 10.14
CA PHE A 97 5.96 2.22 9.13
C PHE A 97 6.00 3.03 7.84
N LYS A 98 5.53 2.41 6.74
CA LYS A 98 5.11 3.08 5.52
C LYS A 98 3.60 2.99 5.38
N SER A 99 2.95 4.05 4.90
CA SER A 99 1.53 4.04 4.56
C SER A 99 1.23 4.93 3.37
N VAL A 100 0.34 4.50 2.49
CA VAL A 100 -0.18 5.27 1.35
C VAL A 100 -1.70 5.28 1.45
N VAL A 101 -2.30 6.46 1.29
CA VAL A 101 -3.74 6.63 1.18
C VAL A 101 -4.03 7.28 -0.16
N ILE A 102 -4.88 6.64 -0.94
CA ILE A 102 -5.33 7.08 -2.26
C ILE A 102 -6.80 7.45 -2.15
N LYS A 103 -7.18 8.60 -2.70
CA LYS A 103 -8.58 8.92 -2.97
C LYS A 103 -8.78 8.91 -4.48
N GLY A 104 -9.94 8.43 -4.89
CA GLY A 104 -10.22 8.32 -6.30
C GLY A 104 -11.64 7.91 -6.59
N LYS A 105 -11.89 7.68 -7.88
CA LYS A 105 -13.17 7.22 -8.40
C LYS A 105 -13.06 5.78 -8.89
N ALA A 106 -13.86 4.89 -8.32
CA ALA A 106 -13.95 3.51 -8.74
C ALA A 106 -14.86 3.35 -9.96
N VAL A 107 -14.42 2.53 -10.91
CA VAL A 107 -15.09 2.19 -12.16
C VAL A 107 -15.06 0.68 -12.34
N LEU A 108 -16.20 0.08 -12.68
CA LEU A 108 -16.24 -1.32 -13.12
C LEU A 108 -15.75 -1.40 -14.55
N VAL A 109 -14.71 -2.21 -14.78
CA VAL A 109 -14.13 -2.40 -16.09
C VAL A 109 -14.95 -3.42 -16.87
N GLU A 110 -15.57 -2.97 -17.96
CA GLU A 110 -16.37 -3.80 -18.86
C GLU A 110 -15.57 -4.31 -20.06
N ASP A 111 -14.55 -3.57 -20.50
CA ASP A 111 -13.70 -3.95 -21.63
C ASP A 111 -12.88 -5.20 -21.31
N LEU A 112 -13.00 -6.24 -22.14
CA LEU A 112 -12.35 -7.52 -21.87
C LEU A 112 -10.84 -7.46 -22.04
N GLU A 113 -10.33 -6.56 -22.88
CA GLU A 113 -8.91 -6.41 -23.12
C GLU A 113 -8.22 -5.71 -21.93
N GLU A 114 -8.81 -4.65 -21.39
CA GLU A 114 -8.39 -3.99 -20.16
C GLU A 114 -8.40 -4.97 -18.98
N LYS A 115 -9.45 -5.79 -18.85
CA LYS A 115 -9.51 -6.83 -17.81
C LYS A 115 -8.40 -7.87 -17.97
N ALA A 116 -8.18 -8.36 -19.19
CA ALA A 116 -7.13 -9.35 -19.47
C ALA A 116 -5.75 -8.80 -19.10
N LYS A 117 -5.46 -7.54 -19.48
CA LYS A 117 -4.20 -6.87 -19.15
C LYS A 117 -4.03 -6.69 -17.65
N ALA A 118 -5.04 -6.14 -16.96
CA ALA A 118 -4.97 -5.94 -15.50
C ALA A 118 -4.77 -7.27 -14.76
N LEU A 119 -5.50 -8.32 -15.14
CA LEU A 119 -5.32 -9.67 -14.58
C LEU A 119 -3.95 -10.26 -14.92
N GLY A 120 -3.38 -9.97 -16.08
CA GLY A 120 -1.99 -10.30 -16.42
C GLY A 120 -1.00 -9.67 -15.45
N VAL A 121 -1.12 -8.37 -15.17
CA VAL A 121 -0.27 -7.67 -14.19
C VAL A 121 -0.41 -8.26 -12.78
N PHE A 122 -1.62 -8.71 -12.40
CA PHE A 122 -1.79 -9.47 -11.15
C PHE A 122 -0.94 -10.73 -11.13
N MET A 123 -0.89 -11.48 -12.23
CA MET A 123 -0.13 -12.72 -12.28
C MET A 123 1.38 -12.48 -12.28
N GLU A 124 1.87 -11.42 -12.93
CA GLU A 124 3.26 -10.99 -12.81
C GLU A 124 3.65 -10.67 -11.36
N LYS A 125 2.72 -10.10 -10.58
CA LYS A 125 2.92 -9.78 -9.16
C LYS A 125 2.81 -10.99 -8.24
N LEU A 126 1.83 -11.86 -8.46
CA LEU A 126 1.50 -12.97 -7.55
C LEU A 126 2.27 -14.24 -7.83
N GLN A 127 2.66 -14.45 -9.09
CA GLN A 127 3.34 -15.66 -9.56
C GLN A 127 4.42 -15.26 -10.58
N PRO A 128 5.44 -14.46 -10.17
CA PRO A 128 6.48 -13.95 -11.06
C PRO A 128 7.31 -15.05 -11.74
N GLU A 129 7.35 -16.25 -11.16
CA GLU A 129 8.00 -17.43 -11.73
C GLU A 129 7.26 -18.03 -12.94
N GLY A 130 6.06 -17.53 -13.27
CA GLY A 130 5.21 -18.10 -14.31
C GLY A 130 4.56 -19.42 -13.87
N GLY A 131 4.29 -20.35 -14.79
CA GLY A 131 3.53 -21.58 -14.49
C GLY A 131 2.03 -21.47 -14.78
N TYR A 132 1.65 -20.46 -15.55
CA TYR A 132 0.31 -20.26 -16.09
C TYR A 132 0.43 -19.85 -17.57
N GLU A 133 -0.62 -20.09 -18.36
CA GLU A 133 -0.72 -19.50 -19.70
C GLU A 133 -1.11 -18.02 -19.57
N PRO A 134 -0.50 -17.10 -20.33
CA PRO A 134 -0.93 -15.70 -20.34
C PRO A 134 -2.41 -15.56 -20.73
N PHE A 135 -3.10 -14.59 -20.13
CA PHE A 135 -4.47 -14.27 -20.52
C PHE A 135 -4.53 -13.91 -22.00
N SER A 136 -5.33 -14.64 -22.77
CA SER A 136 -5.57 -14.38 -24.19
C SER A 136 -7.06 -14.39 -24.48
N LEU A 137 -7.54 -13.37 -25.19
CA LEU A 137 -8.92 -13.30 -25.67
C LEU A 137 -9.18 -14.21 -26.87
N GLU A 138 -8.12 -14.79 -27.47
CA GLU A 138 -8.24 -15.81 -28.50
C GLU A 138 -8.55 -17.20 -27.92
N ASN A 139 -8.30 -17.39 -26.61
CA ASN A 139 -8.62 -18.63 -25.90
C ASN A 139 -10.02 -18.53 -25.27
N PRO A 140 -11.03 -19.30 -25.76
CA PRO A 140 -12.40 -19.23 -25.23
C PRO A 140 -12.51 -19.59 -23.74
N GLY A 141 -11.58 -20.41 -23.23
CA GLY A 141 -11.49 -20.74 -21.80
C GLY A 141 -11.26 -19.50 -20.96
N TYR A 142 -10.28 -18.67 -21.33
CA TYR A 142 -10.00 -17.41 -20.64
C TYR A 142 -11.11 -16.38 -20.81
N VAL A 143 -11.71 -16.27 -21.99
CA VAL A 143 -12.82 -15.32 -22.21
C VAL A 143 -13.96 -15.55 -21.20
N SER A 144 -14.31 -16.81 -20.93
CA SER A 144 -15.36 -17.14 -19.95
C SER A 144 -14.97 -16.75 -18.52
N GLN A 145 -13.71 -16.95 -18.13
CA GLN A 145 -13.19 -16.65 -16.79
C GLN A 145 -13.06 -15.14 -16.56
N ILE A 146 -12.52 -14.40 -17.54
CA ILE A 146 -12.42 -12.94 -17.51
C ILE A 146 -13.81 -12.30 -17.44
N ARG A 147 -14.78 -12.88 -18.17
CA ARG A 147 -16.18 -12.48 -18.05
C ARG A 147 -16.74 -12.81 -16.68
N GLY A 148 -16.33 -13.87 -16.01
CA GLY A 148 -16.86 -14.29 -14.71
C GLY A 148 -16.47 -13.38 -13.54
N VAL A 149 -15.34 -12.69 -13.63
CA VAL A 149 -14.80 -11.84 -12.54
C VAL A 149 -15.20 -10.36 -12.72
N ALA A 150 -15.36 -9.62 -11.64
CA ALA A 150 -15.39 -8.15 -11.69
C ALA A 150 -13.96 -7.61 -11.56
N VAL A 151 -13.63 -6.62 -12.36
CA VAL A 151 -12.41 -5.82 -12.23
C VAL A 151 -12.83 -4.39 -11.92
N ILE A 152 -12.25 -3.83 -10.88
CA ILE A 152 -12.49 -2.47 -10.41
C ILE A 152 -11.21 -1.70 -10.66
N ARG A 153 -11.30 -0.63 -11.44
CA ARG A 153 -10.26 0.38 -11.58
C ARG A 153 -10.58 1.54 -10.66
N ILE A 154 -9.58 2.08 -9.98
CA ILE A 154 -9.69 3.30 -9.19
C ILE A 154 -8.82 4.35 -9.89
N ASP A 155 -9.49 5.31 -10.52
CA ASP A 155 -8.86 6.49 -11.10
C ASP A 155 -8.38 7.38 -9.95
N VAL A 156 -7.08 7.64 -9.89
CA VAL A 156 -6.43 8.30 -8.75
C VAL A 156 -6.61 9.82 -8.84
N ASP A 157 -7.25 10.41 -7.83
CA ASP A 157 -7.43 11.86 -7.71
C ASP A 157 -6.36 12.49 -6.79
N ASP A 158 -6.05 11.82 -5.68
CA ASP A 158 -5.12 12.31 -4.65
C ASP A 158 -4.37 11.15 -4.00
N VAL A 159 -3.07 11.36 -3.75
CA VAL A 159 -2.22 10.40 -3.05
C VAL A 159 -1.50 11.08 -1.89
N SER A 160 -1.60 10.47 -0.72
CA SER A 160 -0.87 10.89 0.47
C SER A 160 -0.04 9.72 1.01
N ALA A 161 1.29 9.83 0.92
CA ALA A 161 2.22 8.85 1.45
C ALA A 161 2.93 9.35 2.72
N LYS A 162 3.06 8.46 3.71
CA LYS A 162 3.72 8.73 4.99
C LYS A 162 4.69 7.61 5.34
N PHE A 163 5.98 7.93 5.30
CA PHE A 163 7.06 7.01 5.68
C PHE A 163 7.68 7.52 6.97
N LYS A 164 7.61 6.73 8.06
CA LYS A 164 8.04 7.15 9.40
C LYS A 164 9.16 6.26 9.90
N PHE A 165 10.36 6.84 9.93
CA PHE A 165 11.62 6.20 10.34
C PHE A 165 12.48 7.14 11.18
N GLY A 166 11.82 7.90 12.09
CA GLY A 166 12.53 8.75 13.06
C GLY A 166 13.22 9.97 12.45
N GLN A 167 12.72 10.52 11.34
CA GLN A 167 13.27 11.72 10.68
C GLN A 167 13.35 12.95 11.61
N ASN A 168 12.52 12.98 12.66
CA ASN A 168 12.53 14.04 13.68
C ASN A 168 13.55 13.80 14.80
N MET A 169 14.23 12.65 14.85
CA MET A 169 15.20 12.29 15.88
C MET A 169 16.61 12.77 15.48
N LYS A 170 17.39 13.26 16.45
CA LYS A 170 18.76 13.79 16.24
C LYS A 170 19.72 13.27 17.32
N GLY A 171 21.01 13.25 16.99
CA GLY A 171 22.12 12.93 17.91
C GLY A 171 21.92 11.62 18.68
N ALA A 172 22.25 11.64 19.97
CA ALA A 172 22.21 10.47 20.86
C ALA A 172 20.87 9.71 20.86
N LYS A 173 19.73 10.39 20.70
CA LYS A 173 18.42 9.70 20.63
C LYS A 173 18.31 8.82 19.39
N ARG A 174 18.82 9.29 18.25
CA ARG A 174 18.79 8.53 17.01
C ARG A 174 19.77 7.37 17.05
N GLU A 175 20.98 7.61 17.54
CA GLU A 175 22.00 6.59 17.74
C GLU A 175 21.49 5.47 18.66
N ALA A 176 20.84 5.82 19.77
CA ALA A 176 20.30 4.83 20.69
C ALA A 176 19.18 3.97 20.06
N VAL A 177 18.32 4.54 19.21
CA VAL A 177 17.33 3.76 18.45
C VAL A 177 18.00 2.83 17.44
N VAL A 178 19.01 3.33 16.70
CA VAL A 178 19.76 2.52 15.73
C VAL A 178 20.44 1.35 16.43
N SER A 179 21.23 1.60 17.47
CA SER A 179 21.91 0.55 18.24
C SER A 179 20.91 -0.39 18.92
N GLY A 180 19.77 0.12 19.38
CA GLY A 180 18.70 -0.70 19.94
C GLY A 180 18.12 -1.69 18.92
N LEU A 181 17.91 -1.26 17.68
CA LEU A 181 17.45 -2.13 16.58
C LEU A 181 18.53 -3.13 16.17
N GLU A 182 19.78 -2.68 16.00
CA GLU A 182 20.92 -3.54 15.64
C GLU A 182 21.15 -4.64 16.69
N ASN A 183 21.11 -4.30 17.98
CA ASN A 183 21.26 -5.27 19.06
C ASN A 183 20.06 -6.21 19.20
N ARG A 184 18.85 -5.74 18.86
CA ARG A 184 17.63 -6.53 18.96
C ARG A 184 17.51 -7.56 17.83
N GLY A 185 17.92 -7.20 16.62
CA GLY A 185 18.09 -8.14 15.50
C GLY A 185 16.81 -8.89 15.06
N LYS A 186 15.63 -8.28 15.16
CA LYS A 186 14.41 -8.87 14.57
C LYS A 186 14.46 -8.80 13.04
N GLU A 187 13.61 -9.61 12.40
CA GLU A 187 13.50 -9.79 10.94
C GLU A 187 13.61 -8.48 10.13
N LEU A 188 12.93 -7.41 10.56
CA LEU A 188 12.91 -6.13 9.85
C LEU A 188 13.78 -5.04 10.50
N ASP A 189 14.53 -5.34 11.56
CA ASP A 189 15.33 -4.33 12.28
C ASP A 189 16.47 -3.79 11.41
N GLU A 190 17.18 -4.66 10.68
CA GLU A 190 18.24 -4.25 9.75
C GLU A 190 17.71 -3.34 8.63
N GLU A 191 16.60 -3.76 8.01
CA GLU A 191 15.93 -2.97 6.98
C GLU A 191 15.41 -1.64 7.54
N THR A 192 14.89 -1.64 8.77
CA THR A 192 14.46 -0.44 9.46
C THR A 192 15.62 0.53 9.65
N VAL A 193 16.80 0.05 10.07
CA VAL A 193 18.00 0.88 10.22
C VAL A 193 18.46 1.45 8.88
N ARG A 194 18.40 0.66 7.80
CA ARG A 194 18.68 1.13 6.43
C ARG A 194 17.73 2.26 6.02
N LEU A 195 16.43 2.09 6.22
CA LEU A 195 15.42 3.11 5.90
C LEU A 195 15.52 4.36 6.80
N MET A 196 15.89 4.19 8.08
CA MET A 196 16.22 5.31 8.95
C MET A 196 17.34 6.15 8.32
N LYS A 197 18.45 5.51 7.90
CA LYS A 197 19.59 6.18 7.25
C LYS A 197 19.18 6.86 5.94
N LEU A 198 18.43 6.16 5.08
CA LEU A 198 17.95 6.67 3.79
C LEU A 198 17.10 7.94 3.94
N TYR A 199 16.11 7.93 4.84
CA TYR A 199 15.22 9.07 5.05
C TYR A 199 15.77 10.10 6.04
N CYS A 200 17.07 10.04 6.38
CA CYS A 200 17.70 10.99 7.29
C CYS A 200 17.79 12.39 6.66
N PRO A 201 17.26 13.44 7.32
CA PRO A 201 17.39 14.81 6.81
C PRO A 201 18.85 15.30 6.75
N ALA A 202 19.75 14.76 7.58
CA ALA A 202 21.12 15.24 7.73
C ALA A 202 22.08 14.82 6.59
N HIS A 203 21.62 14.06 5.60
CA HIS A 203 22.41 13.65 4.43
C HIS A 203 21.87 14.22 3.10
N LYS A 204 20.91 15.15 3.15
CA LYS A 204 20.49 15.91 1.96
C LYS A 204 21.30 17.20 1.72
N GLU A 205 22.29 17.49 2.56
CA GLU A 205 23.32 18.50 2.33
C GLU A 205 24.67 17.80 2.20
N GLY A 206 25.05 17.52 0.95
CA GLY A 206 26.33 16.93 0.55
C GLY A 206 26.52 17.10 -0.95
#